data_AF-V6AT39-F1
#
_entry.id   AF-V6AT39-F1
#
_cell.length_a   1.000
_cell.length_b   1.000
_cell.length_c   1.000
_cell.angle_alpha   90.00
_cell.angle_beta   90.00
_cell.angle_gamma   90.00
#
_symmetry.space_group_name_H-M   'P 1'
#
loop_
_entity.id
_entity.type
_entity.pdbx_description
1 polymer ?
#
loop_
_entity_poly.entity_id
_entity_poly.type
_entity_poly.pdbx_seq_one_letter_code
_entity_poly.pdbx_strand_id
1 'polypeptide(L)'
;MNHRILVFTSISIIAVVILLIYWYLPDPSEQNLTFDALNGLLREDLSKQNVAMSSPVRLQSQEAIAKYCSLFSDERQQSLVKYCTSTELKDAKGKFLGNIHMVGSGEMPQVVMALIQTDPLMSELDTVKTVFHTVIDDVVCKCWEDIRPGGMSSLNDWIDGLKQFHQSDTQPHSRSTQLKLGQKTIQLELTTNDDGYLWQLFIYS
;
A
#
# COMPACT_ATOMS: atom_id res chain seq x y z
N MET A 1 -53.76 -8.24 44.11
CA MET A 1 -52.89 -8.78 43.04
C MET A 1 -52.78 -7.74 41.94
N ASN A 2 -51.68 -6.99 41.87
CA ASN A 2 -51.36 -6.12 40.73
C ASN A 2 -50.03 -6.63 40.14
N HIS A 3 -50.12 -7.20 38.93
CA HIS A 3 -48.95 -7.68 38.20
C HIS A 3 -48.14 -6.48 37.69
N ARG A 4 -46.88 -6.42 38.14
CA ARG A 4 -45.82 -5.64 37.51
C ARG A 4 -45.59 -6.22 36.11
N ILE A 5 -45.82 -5.45 35.06
CA ILE A 5 -45.36 -5.80 33.71
C ILE A 5 -43.92 -5.32 33.59
N LEU A 6 -43.05 -6.32 33.47
CA LEU A 6 -41.61 -6.25 33.37
C LEU A 6 -41.24 -5.77 31.95
N VAL A 7 -40.74 -4.53 31.82
CA VAL A 7 -40.19 -4.01 30.55
C VAL A 7 -38.76 -4.52 30.40
N PHE A 8 -38.57 -5.66 29.74
CA PHE A 8 -37.24 -6.28 29.54
C PHE A 8 -37.05 -6.97 28.19
N THR A 9 -37.55 -6.39 27.08
CA THR A 9 -37.39 -7.03 25.76
C THR A 9 -36.85 -6.13 24.64
N SER A 10 -36.59 -4.86 24.87
CA SER A 10 -36.16 -3.93 23.81
C SER A 10 -34.64 -3.76 23.65
N ILE A 11 -33.82 -4.14 24.64
CA ILE A 11 -32.35 -3.90 24.57
C ILE A 11 -31.63 -5.04 23.81
N SER A 12 -32.11 -6.28 23.94
CA SER A 12 -31.45 -7.44 23.31
C SER A 12 -31.56 -7.45 21.78
N ILE A 13 -32.66 -6.92 21.22
CA ILE A 13 -32.87 -6.89 19.77
C ILE A 13 -31.92 -5.88 19.11
N ILE A 14 -31.67 -4.73 19.74
CA ILE A 14 -30.76 -3.70 19.20
C ILE A 14 -29.32 -4.22 19.15
N ALA A 15 -28.86 -4.90 20.21
CA ALA A 15 -27.52 -5.48 20.24
C ALA A 15 -27.31 -6.54 19.15
N VAL A 16 -28.30 -7.40 18.91
CA VAL A 16 -28.25 -8.42 17.85
C VAL A 16 -28.27 -7.78 16.47
N VAL A 17 -29.05 -6.73 16.24
CA VAL A 17 -29.06 -6.02 14.95
C VAL A 17 -27.73 -5.29 14.70
N ILE A 18 -27.12 -4.66 15.71
CA ILE A 18 -25.79 -4.04 15.57
C ILE A 18 -24.71 -5.10 15.29
N LEU A 19 -24.75 -6.25 15.96
CA LEU A 19 -23.87 -7.38 15.67
C LEU A 19 -24.08 -7.92 14.25
N LEU A 20 -25.33 -8.08 13.80
CA LEU A 20 -25.61 -8.53 12.43
C LEU A 20 -25.16 -7.51 11.39
N ILE A 21 -25.25 -6.21 11.66
CA ILE A 21 -24.74 -5.15 10.78
C ILE A 21 -23.21 -5.22 10.69
N TYR A 22 -22.49 -5.42 11.80
CA TYR A 22 -21.02 -5.58 11.79
C TYR A 22 -20.56 -6.79 10.96
N TRP A 23 -21.38 -7.85 10.86
CA TRP A 23 -21.08 -9.02 10.03
C TRP A 23 -21.53 -8.88 8.57
N TYR A 24 -22.48 -7.99 8.26
CA TYR A 24 -23.00 -7.74 6.91
C TYR A 24 -22.41 -6.50 6.23
N LEU A 25 -21.71 -5.64 6.96
CA LEU A 25 -20.91 -4.60 6.34
C LEU A 25 -19.78 -5.30 5.59
N PRO A 26 -19.68 -5.15 4.26
CA PRO A 26 -18.52 -5.63 3.53
C PRO A 26 -17.27 -5.04 4.17
N ASP A 27 -16.24 -5.87 4.35
CA ASP A 27 -14.95 -5.41 4.82
C ASP A 27 -14.52 -4.23 3.93
N PRO A 28 -14.32 -3.02 4.48
CA PRO A 28 -14.02 -1.84 3.66
C PRO A 28 -12.75 -2.00 2.80
N SER A 29 -11.95 -3.04 3.03
CA SER A 29 -10.70 -3.34 2.34
C SER A 29 -10.82 -3.79 0.88
N GLU A 30 -12.00 -4.17 0.36
CA GLU A 30 -12.12 -4.61 -1.05
C GLU A 30 -12.67 -3.54 -2.01
N GLN A 31 -12.62 -2.26 -1.65
CA GLN A 31 -13.08 -1.20 -2.53
C GLN A 31 -12.03 -0.84 -3.58
N ASN A 32 -12.39 -0.97 -4.86
CA ASN A 32 -11.59 -0.36 -5.93
C ASN A 32 -11.76 1.16 -5.87
N LEU A 33 -10.84 1.82 -5.18
CA LEU A 33 -10.85 3.28 -5.00
C LEU A 33 -10.36 3.98 -6.26
N THR A 34 -10.90 5.17 -6.52
CA THR A 34 -10.37 6.06 -7.57
C THR A 34 -9.00 6.59 -7.17
N PHE A 35 -8.23 7.11 -8.14
CA PHE A 35 -6.92 7.71 -7.85
C PHE A 35 -6.99 8.80 -6.76
N ASP A 36 -7.99 9.69 -6.82
CA ASP A 36 -8.11 10.78 -5.85
C ASP A 36 -8.52 10.28 -4.46
N ALA A 37 -9.43 9.31 -4.39
CA ALA A 37 -9.83 8.70 -3.13
C ALA A 37 -8.66 7.96 -2.47
N LEU A 38 -7.90 7.19 -3.24
CA LEU A 38 -6.77 6.42 -2.73
C LEU A 38 -5.60 7.34 -2.30
N ASN A 39 -5.27 8.38 -3.07
CA ASN A 39 -4.29 9.38 -2.65
C ASN A 39 -4.73 10.11 -1.37
N GLY A 40 -6.03 10.37 -1.21
CA GLY A 40 -6.60 10.97 -0.01
C GLY A 40 -6.42 10.07 1.23
N LEU A 41 -6.79 8.80 1.10
CA LEU A 41 -6.67 7.79 2.15
C LEU A 41 -5.22 7.60 2.59
N LEU A 42 -4.31 7.33 1.64
CA LEU A 42 -2.89 7.15 1.93
C LEU A 42 -2.29 8.37 2.63
N ARG A 43 -2.63 9.58 2.18
CA ARG A 43 -2.13 10.81 2.83
C ARG A 43 -2.61 10.91 4.27
N GLU A 44 -3.85 10.54 4.54
CA GLU A 44 -4.39 10.53 5.89
C GLU A 44 -3.66 9.51 6.77
N ASP A 45 -3.56 8.26 6.33
CA ASP A 45 -3.02 7.18 7.16
C ASP A 45 -1.49 7.26 7.31
N LEU A 46 -0.76 7.72 6.29
CA LEU A 46 0.68 8.03 6.40
C LEU A 46 0.94 9.19 7.37
N SER A 47 0.07 10.20 7.41
CA SER A 47 0.24 11.33 8.34
C SER A 47 0.14 10.90 9.81
N LYS A 48 -0.68 9.88 10.12
CA LYS A 48 -0.78 9.25 11.45
C LYS A 48 0.54 8.59 11.86
N GLN A 49 1.37 8.23 10.88
CA GLN A 49 2.69 7.64 11.06
C GLN A 49 3.85 8.66 10.92
N ASN A 50 3.56 9.96 10.96
CA ASN A 50 4.54 11.04 10.77
C ASN A 50 5.24 11.05 9.40
N VAL A 51 4.60 10.47 8.37
CA VAL A 51 5.04 10.56 6.97
C VAL A 51 4.11 11.52 6.24
N ALA A 52 4.66 12.63 5.77
CA ALA A 52 3.92 13.61 4.98
C ALA A 52 3.91 13.19 3.51
N MET A 53 2.72 13.18 2.90
CA MET A 53 2.53 12.92 1.47
C MET A 53 2.07 14.20 0.76
N SER A 54 2.73 14.56 -0.34
CA SER A 54 2.37 15.74 -1.14
C SER A 54 1.02 15.58 -1.82
N SER A 55 0.47 16.69 -2.33
CA SER A 55 -0.60 16.60 -3.34
C SER A 55 -0.11 15.85 -4.58
N PRO A 56 -0.97 15.06 -5.26
CA PRO A 56 -0.57 14.30 -6.44
C PRO A 56 -0.32 15.21 -7.63
N VAL A 57 0.83 15.01 -8.27
CA VAL A 57 1.05 15.47 -9.65
C VAL A 57 0.29 14.50 -10.56
N ARG A 58 -0.58 15.03 -11.40
CA ARG A 58 -1.44 14.25 -12.32
C ARG A 58 -0.89 14.35 -13.74
N LEU A 59 -0.65 13.20 -14.37
CA LEU A 59 -0.13 13.09 -15.72
C LEU A 59 -1.14 12.34 -16.59
N GLN A 60 -1.68 13.00 -17.61
CA GLN A 60 -2.71 12.44 -18.51
C GLN A 60 -2.33 12.50 -19.98
N SER A 61 -1.40 13.38 -20.37
CA SER A 61 -0.95 13.46 -21.76
C SER A 61 0.09 12.37 -22.04
N GLN A 62 0.04 11.77 -23.23
CA GLN A 62 1.01 10.75 -23.64
C GLN A 62 2.46 11.22 -23.58
N GLU A 63 2.74 12.48 -23.91
CA GLU A 63 4.07 13.07 -23.79
C GLU A 63 4.54 13.13 -22.33
N ALA A 64 3.69 13.60 -21.42
CA ALA A 64 4.04 13.69 -20.01
C ALA A 64 4.18 12.30 -19.37
N ILE A 65 3.33 11.35 -19.75
CA ILE A 65 3.41 9.96 -19.31
C ILE A 65 4.69 9.30 -19.82
N ALA A 66 5.02 9.44 -21.11
CA ALA A 66 6.25 8.89 -21.67
C ALA A 66 7.51 9.46 -21.00
N LYS A 67 7.47 10.74 -20.60
CA LYS A 67 8.62 11.41 -19.99
C LYS A 67 8.78 11.14 -18.50
N TYR A 68 7.69 11.11 -17.74
CA TYR A 68 7.73 11.11 -16.26
C TYR A 68 7.08 9.90 -15.62
N CYS A 69 6.45 9.02 -16.40
CA CYS A 69 5.78 7.82 -15.91
C CYS A 69 6.13 6.59 -16.78
N SER A 70 7.39 6.50 -17.20
CA SER A 70 7.99 5.33 -17.86
C SER A 70 8.43 4.31 -16.82
N LEU A 71 7.46 3.58 -16.27
CA LEU A 71 7.66 2.71 -15.10
C LEU A 71 7.82 1.23 -15.48
N PHE A 72 7.48 0.85 -16.71
CA PHE A 72 7.61 -0.52 -17.21
C PHE A 72 8.61 -0.59 -18.37
N SER A 73 9.51 -1.57 -18.31
CA SER A 73 10.43 -1.87 -19.41
C SER A 73 9.75 -2.60 -20.58
N ASP A 74 8.65 -3.31 -20.34
CA ASP A 74 7.82 -3.89 -21.40
C ASP A 74 6.96 -2.80 -22.05
N GLU A 75 7.20 -2.54 -23.33
CA GLU A 75 6.51 -1.49 -24.09
C GLU A 75 4.98 -1.71 -24.16
N ARG A 76 4.51 -2.95 -24.15
CA ARG A 76 3.07 -3.24 -24.17
C ARG A 76 2.46 -2.85 -22.84
N GLN A 77 3.08 -3.20 -21.71
CA GLN A 77 2.62 -2.77 -20.39
C GLN A 77 2.64 -1.24 -20.26
N GLN A 78 3.73 -0.61 -20.71
CA GLN A 78 3.85 0.85 -20.69
C GLN A 78 2.77 1.53 -21.55
N SER A 79 2.42 0.96 -22.71
CA SER A 79 1.38 1.50 -23.60
C SER A 79 -0.04 1.48 -23.00
N LEU A 80 -0.27 0.67 -21.98
CA LEU A 80 -1.55 0.60 -21.27
C LEU A 80 -1.71 1.72 -20.23
N VAL A 81 -0.62 2.41 -19.86
CA VAL A 81 -0.67 3.53 -18.92
C VAL A 81 -1.23 4.77 -19.63
N LYS A 82 -2.44 5.17 -19.27
CA LYS A 82 -3.09 6.40 -19.79
C LYS A 82 -3.24 7.49 -18.74
N TYR A 83 -3.06 7.14 -17.48
CA TYR A 83 -3.14 8.07 -16.37
C TYR A 83 -2.15 7.64 -15.29
N CYS A 84 -1.47 8.63 -14.72
CA CYS A 84 -0.47 8.42 -13.69
C CYS A 84 -0.56 9.54 -12.65
N THR A 85 -0.44 9.16 -11.37
CA THR A 85 -0.22 10.11 -10.29
C THR A 85 1.12 9.85 -9.62
N SER A 86 1.79 10.90 -9.19
CA SER A 86 3.00 10.81 -8.38
C SER A 86 2.90 11.74 -7.17
N THR A 87 3.32 11.25 -6.02
CA THR A 87 3.40 12.01 -4.77
C THR A 87 4.76 11.84 -4.13
N GLU A 88 5.24 12.89 -3.47
CA GLU A 88 6.46 12.82 -2.65
C GLU A 88 6.10 12.44 -1.22
N LEU A 89 6.97 11.62 -0.62
CA LEU A 89 6.94 11.28 0.80
C LEU A 89 8.08 11.97 1.53
N LYS A 90 7.78 12.55 2.69
CA LYS A 90 8.74 13.21 3.56
C LYS A 90 8.57 12.77 5.01
N ASP A 91 9.68 12.70 5.74
CA ASP A 91 9.63 12.47 7.18
C ASP A 91 9.17 13.72 7.95
N ALA A 92 9.02 13.60 9.27
CA ALA A 92 8.63 14.69 10.16
C ALA A 92 9.58 15.91 10.12
N LYS A 93 10.82 15.74 9.65
CA LYS A 93 11.83 16.81 9.50
C LYS A 93 11.84 17.41 8.09
N GLY A 94 11.00 16.90 7.18
CA GLY A 94 10.96 17.32 5.79
C GLY A 94 12.01 16.65 4.89
N LYS A 95 12.76 15.65 5.39
CA LYS A 95 13.69 14.86 4.57
C LYS A 95 12.86 14.06 3.56
N PHE A 96 13.27 14.09 2.30
CA PHE A 96 12.68 13.28 1.26
C PHE A 96 12.95 11.78 1.52
N LEU A 97 11.89 10.97 1.44
CA LEU A 97 11.93 9.53 1.64
C LEU A 97 11.79 8.77 0.31
N GLY A 98 10.99 9.31 -0.61
CA GLY A 98 10.66 8.63 -1.86
C GLY A 98 9.31 9.06 -2.41
N ASN A 99 8.68 8.18 -3.18
CA ASN A 99 7.45 8.48 -3.90
C ASN A 99 6.43 7.36 -3.84
N ILE A 100 5.15 7.73 -3.97
CA ILE A 100 4.10 6.79 -4.38
C ILE A 100 3.63 7.16 -5.78
N HIS A 101 3.70 6.19 -6.69
CA HIS A 101 3.15 6.27 -8.03
C HIS A 101 1.92 5.39 -8.14
N MET A 102 0.93 5.86 -8.88
CA MET A 102 -0.22 5.06 -9.26
C MET A 102 -0.42 5.18 -10.75
N VAL A 103 -0.71 4.07 -11.43
CA VAL A 103 -0.88 4.05 -12.89
C VAL A 103 -2.09 3.21 -13.30
N GLY A 104 -2.72 3.61 -14.39
CA GLY A 104 -3.85 2.88 -14.96
C GLY A 104 -4.38 3.50 -16.23
N SER A 105 -5.47 2.94 -16.74
CA SER A 105 -6.13 3.36 -17.98
C SER A 105 -7.52 3.96 -17.79
N GLY A 106 -8.05 3.99 -16.56
CA GLY A 106 -9.38 4.48 -16.20
C GLY A 106 -9.38 5.32 -14.91
N GLU A 107 -10.50 5.34 -14.18
CA GLU A 107 -10.64 6.12 -12.93
C GLU A 107 -9.96 5.50 -11.71
N MET A 108 -9.52 4.25 -11.82
CA MET A 108 -8.93 3.47 -10.73
C MET A 108 -7.51 3.03 -11.11
N PRO A 109 -6.58 3.02 -10.15
CA PRO A 109 -5.23 2.54 -10.38
C PRO A 109 -5.22 1.04 -10.61
N GLN A 110 -4.48 0.62 -11.63
CA GLN A 110 -4.22 -0.80 -11.92
C GLN A 110 -2.93 -1.26 -11.25
N VAL A 111 -1.95 -0.35 -11.09
CA VAL A 111 -0.73 -0.60 -10.34
C VAL A 111 -0.48 0.55 -9.38
N VAL A 112 -0.14 0.23 -8.14
CA VAL A 112 0.37 1.16 -7.13
C VAL A 112 1.80 0.77 -6.81
N MET A 113 2.69 1.76 -6.75
CA MET A 113 4.11 1.60 -6.51
C MET A 113 4.55 2.53 -5.41
N ALA A 114 5.14 2.01 -4.33
CA ALA A 114 5.81 2.80 -3.31
C ALA A 114 7.31 2.59 -3.41
N LEU A 115 8.05 3.66 -3.62
CA LEU A 115 9.50 3.67 -3.79
C LEU A 115 10.11 4.46 -2.63
N ILE A 116 11.02 3.85 -1.87
CA ILE A 116 11.68 4.48 -0.72
C ILE A 116 13.19 4.31 -0.86
N GLN A 117 13.92 5.41 -0.82
CA GLN A 117 15.39 5.40 -0.83
C GLN A 117 15.90 5.39 0.62
N THR A 118 16.77 4.44 0.92
CA THR A 118 17.51 4.40 2.19
C THR A 118 19.00 4.61 1.94
N ASP A 119 19.71 5.09 2.96
CA ASP A 119 21.16 5.22 2.88
C ASP A 119 21.86 3.84 2.76
N PRO A 120 23.18 3.79 2.49
CA PRO A 120 23.94 2.54 2.43
C PRO A 120 23.96 1.72 3.73
N LEU A 121 23.57 2.30 4.87
CA LEU A 121 23.44 1.59 6.15
C LEU A 121 22.00 1.10 6.39
N MET A 122 21.06 1.41 5.49
CA MET A 122 19.62 1.23 5.64
C MET A 122 19.06 1.83 6.93
N SER A 123 19.54 3.02 7.32
CA SER A 123 19.11 3.71 8.55
C SER A 123 17.60 3.97 8.59
N GLU A 124 16.95 4.06 7.43
CA GLU A 124 15.52 4.32 7.28
C GLU A 124 14.66 3.05 7.12
N LEU A 125 15.18 1.85 7.45
CA LEU A 125 14.43 0.60 7.28
C LEU A 125 13.09 0.59 8.03
N ASP A 126 13.01 1.17 9.23
CA ASP A 126 11.74 1.28 9.95
C ASP A 126 10.74 2.17 9.19
N THR A 127 11.22 3.20 8.49
CA THR A 127 10.37 4.04 7.64
C THR A 127 9.87 3.26 6.42
N VAL A 128 10.72 2.41 5.81
CA VAL A 128 10.28 1.49 4.74
C VAL A 128 9.15 0.59 5.24
N LYS A 129 9.33 -0.04 6.41
CA LYS A 129 8.33 -0.92 7.02
C LYS A 129 7.02 -0.20 7.31
N THR A 130 7.08 1.00 7.86
CA THR A 130 5.91 1.83 8.12
C THR A 130 5.16 2.18 6.84
N VAL A 131 5.86 2.71 5.83
CA VAL A 131 5.23 3.11 4.57
C VAL A 131 4.62 1.90 3.87
N PHE A 132 5.34 0.78 3.78
CA PHE A 132 4.85 -0.41 3.10
C PHE A 132 3.65 -1.04 3.82
N HIS A 133 3.64 -1.06 5.16
CA HIS A 133 2.44 -1.45 5.91
C HIS A 133 1.24 -0.59 5.55
N THR A 134 1.38 0.73 5.65
CA THR A 134 0.26 1.65 5.35
C THR A 134 -0.23 1.49 3.91
N VAL A 135 0.69 1.37 2.95
CA VAL A 135 0.32 1.19 1.55
C VAL A 135 -0.41 -0.14 1.34
N ILE A 136 0.02 -1.24 1.96
CA ILE A 136 -0.68 -2.54 1.83
C ILE A 136 -2.05 -2.50 2.52
N ASP A 137 -2.11 -1.93 3.71
CA ASP A 137 -3.34 -1.81 4.49
C ASP A 137 -4.43 -1.01 3.74
N ASP A 138 -4.03 0.08 3.09
CA ASP A 138 -4.94 1.00 2.40
C ASP A 138 -5.30 0.57 0.98
N VAL A 139 -4.36 -0.07 0.27
CA VAL A 139 -4.54 -0.45 -1.14
C VAL A 139 -5.05 -1.89 -1.29
N VAL A 140 -4.75 -2.76 -0.33
CA VAL A 140 -5.06 -4.19 -0.39
C VAL A 140 -6.03 -4.61 0.70
N CYS A 141 -5.59 -4.61 1.95
CA CYS A 141 -6.39 -4.95 3.13
C CYS A 141 -5.56 -4.88 4.42
N LYS A 142 -6.25 -4.69 5.54
CA LYS A 142 -5.70 -4.86 6.90
C LYS A 142 -5.74 -6.33 7.33
N CYS A 143 -5.34 -7.26 6.45
CA CYS A 143 -5.58 -8.69 6.59
C CYS A 143 -4.32 -9.56 6.51
N TRP A 144 -3.12 -8.96 6.57
CA TRP A 144 -1.85 -9.70 6.51
C TRP A 144 -1.76 -10.78 7.59
N GLU A 145 -2.07 -10.43 8.84
CA GLU A 145 -1.92 -11.32 10.01
C GLU A 145 -2.89 -12.51 9.99
N ASP A 146 -4.04 -12.35 9.32
CA ASP A 146 -5.06 -13.38 9.16
C ASP A 146 -4.70 -14.34 8.01
N ILE A 147 -4.25 -13.79 6.88
CA ILE A 147 -3.95 -14.58 5.67
C ILE A 147 -2.56 -15.23 5.73
N ARG A 148 -1.57 -14.51 6.30
CA ARG A 148 -0.15 -14.92 6.39
C ARG A 148 0.38 -15.41 5.05
N PRO A 149 0.38 -14.56 4.01
CA PRO A 149 0.73 -14.97 2.67
C PRO A 149 2.16 -15.54 2.63
N GLY A 150 2.36 -16.65 1.93
CA GLY A 150 3.64 -17.35 1.87
C GLY A 150 4.09 -18.00 3.18
N GLY A 151 3.21 -18.09 4.19
CA GLY A 151 3.53 -18.66 5.50
C GLY A 151 4.35 -17.74 6.41
N MET A 152 4.51 -16.47 6.03
CA MET A 152 5.26 -15.49 6.81
C MET A 152 4.44 -14.95 7.97
N SER A 153 5.10 -14.71 9.12
CA SER A 153 4.40 -14.33 10.35
C SER A 153 4.00 -12.87 10.38
N SER A 154 4.75 -11.99 9.70
CA SER A 154 4.42 -10.56 9.56
C SER A 154 4.94 -9.98 8.24
N LEU A 155 4.47 -8.79 7.86
CA LEU A 155 5.00 -8.04 6.72
C LEU A 155 6.48 -7.67 6.94
N ASN A 156 6.85 -7.38 8.19
CA ASN A 156 8.22 -7.03 8.55
C ASN A 156 9.17 -8.20 8.26
N ASP A 157 8.75 -9.45 8.50
CA ASP A 157 9.55 -10.63 8.18
C ASP A 157 9.77 -10.75 6.67
N TRP A 158 8.79 -10.36 5.85
CA TRP A 158 8.92 -10.37 4.40
C TRP A 158 9.95 -9.34 3.92
N ILE A 159 9.89 -8.13 4.47
CA ILE A 159 10.84 -7.03 4.19
C ILE A 159 12.25 -7.41 4.66
N ASP A 160 12.39 -7.91 5.88
CA ASP A 160 13.67 -8.33 6.45
C ASP A 160 14.25 -9.54 5.71
N GLY A 161 13.40 -10.47 5.28
CA GLY A 161 13.80 -11.61 4.45
C GLY A 161 14.39 -11.17 3.11
N LEU A 162 13.76 -10.20 2.42
CA LEU A 162 14.32 -9.66 1.19
C LEU A 162 15.63 -8.91 1.43
N LYS A 163 15.74 -8.11 2.51
CA LYS A 163 17.00 -7.48 2.91
C LYS A 163 18.12 -8.51 3.05
N GLN A 164 17.88 -9.54 3.86
CA GLN A 164 18.88 -10.57 4.14
C GLN A 164 19.29 -11.29 2.86
N PHE A 165 18.32 -11.65 2.01
CA PHE A 165 18.59 -12.26 0.72
C PHE A 165 19.46 -11.36 -0.16
N HIS A 166 19.08 -10.08 -0.34
CA HIS A 166 19.80 -9.11 -1.16
C HIS A 166 21.23 -8.87 -0.66
N GLN A 167 21.43 -8.78 0.65
CA GLN A 167 22.76 -8.58 1.25
C GLN A 167 23.63 -9.85 1.24
N SER A 168 23.01 -11.04 1.13
CA SER A 168 23.71 -12.32 1.02
C SER A 168 24.13 -12.65 -0.41
N ASP A 169 23.47 -12.05 -1.39
CA ASP A 169 23.74 -12.23 -2.81
C ASP A 169 24.56 -11.05 -3.37
N THR A 170 25.28 -11.27 -4.46
CA THR A 170 26.11 -10.23 -5.11
C THR A 170 25.35 -9.45 -6.19
N GLN A 171 24.03 -9.63 -6.27
CA GLN A 171 23.22 -9.04 -7.32
C GLN A 171 22.83 -7.60 -6.98
N PRO A 172 22.96 -6.65 -7.94
CA PRO A 172 22.57 -5.25 -7.72
C PRO A 172 21.05 -5.07 -7.58
N HIS A 173 20.26 -6.10 -7.88
CA HIS A 173 18.81 -6.09 -7.80
C HIS A 173 18.28 -7.44 -7.31
N SER A 174 17.30 -7.43 -6.42
CA SER A 174 16.62 -8.62 -5.91
C SER A 174 15.12 -8.39 -5.85
N ARG A 175 14.35 -9.47 -5.99
CA ARG A 175 12.89 -9.46 -5.95
C ARG A 175 12.37 -10.60 -5.11
N SER A 176 11.30 -10.33 -4.38
CA SER A 176 10.54 -11.37 -3.69
C SER A 176 9.76 -12.23 -4.69
N THR A 177 9.29 -13.38 -4.23
CA THR A 177 8.16 -14.04 -4.88
C THR A 177 6.94 -13.13 -4.83
N GLN A 178 6.07 -13.23 -5.84
CA GLN A 178 4.79 -12.54 -5.84
C GLN A 178 3.84 -13.23 -4.86
N LEU A 179 3.17 -12.43 -4.04
CA LEU A 179 2.17 -12.91 -3.10
C LEU A 179 0.78 -12.47 -3.57
N LYS A 180 -0.22 -13.30 -3.32
CA LYS A 180 -1.63 -12.92 -3.50
C LYS A 180 -2.22 -12.61 -2.15
N LEU A 181 -2.87 -11.45 -2.05
CA LEU A 181 -3.55 -10.98 -0.85
C LEU A 181 -4.86 -10.32 -1.28
N GLY A 182 -5.98 -10.94 -0.90
CA GLY A 182 -7.29 -10.60 -1.49
C GLY A 182 -7.29 -10.77 -3.01
N GLN A 183 -7.81 -9.76 -3.72
CA GLN A 183 -7.81 -9.70 -5.19
C GLN A 183 -6.53 -9.07 -5.78
N LYS A 184 -5.55 -8.71 -4.94
CA LYS A 184 -4.32 -8.04 -5.39
C LYS A 184 -3.14 -9.00 -5.42
N THR A 185 -2.20 -8.71 -6.30
CA THR A 185 -0.87 -9.34 -6.28
C THR A 185 0.14 -8.30 -5.79
N ILE A 186 0.99 -8.68 -4.85
CA ILE A 186 2.02 -7.79 -4.28
C ILE A 186 3.42 -8.37 -4.49
N GLN A 187 4.40 -7.48 -4.66
CA GLN A 187 5.81 -7.85 -4.83
C GLN A 187 6.73 -6.79 -4.24
N LEU A 188 7.80 -7.24 -3.59
CA LEU A 188 8.89 -6.37 -3.16
C LEU A 188 10.09 -6.54 -4.07
N GLU A 189 10.76 -5.44 -4.36
CA GLU A 189 12.07 -5.40 -4.99
C GLU A 189 13.01 -4.49 -4.21
N LEU A 190 14.31 -4.77 -4.33
CA LEU A 190 15.38 -4.04 -3.68
C LEU A 190 16.54 -3.89 -4.66
N THR A 191 16.96 -2.65 -4.89
CA THR A 191 18.04 -2.30 -5.81
C THR A 191 19.13 -1.54 -5.08
N THR A 192 20.40 -1.93 -5.26
CA THR A 192 21.55 -1.13 -4.82
C THR A 192 21.89 -0.06 -5.87
N ASN A 193 22.07 1.19 -5.45
CA ASN A 193 22.47 2.32 -6.29
C ASN A 193 23.53 3.19 -5.58
N ASP A 194 23.97 4.26 -6.24
CA ASP A 194 25.01 5.16 -5.71
C ASP A 194 24.60 5.85 -4.40
N ASP A 195 23.30 5.98 -4.15
CA ASP A 195 22.72 6.63 -2.96
C ASP A 195 22.38 5.63 -1.82
N GLY A 196 22.64 4.34 -2.02
CA GLY A 196 22.32 3.27 -1.07
C GLY A 196 21.37 2.23 -1.65
N TYR A 197 20.17 2.11 -1.08
CA TYR A 197 19.20 1.09 -1.47
C TYR A 197 17.83 1.69 -1.82
N LEU A 198 17.32 1.35 -2.99
CA LEU A 198 15.98 1.67 -3.43
C LEU A 198 15.05 0.48 -3.16
N TRP A 199 14.14 0.68 -2.21
CA TRP A 199 13.06 -0.25 -1.89
C TRP A 199 11.85 0.03 -2.76
N GLN A 200 11.25 -1.01 -3.32
CA GLN A 200 10.14 -0.89 -4.26
C GLN A 200 9.05 -1.90 -3.88
N LEU A 201 7.87 -1.39 -3.53
CA LEU A 201 6.67 -2.19 -3.33
C LEU A 201 5.74 -2.00 -4.53
N PHE A 202 5.35 -3.10 -5.16
CA PHE A 202 4.39 -3.12 -6.26
C PHE A 202 3.11 -3.81 -5.83
N ILE A 203 1.97 -3.22 -6.17
CA ILE A 203 0.63 -3.77 -5.95
C ILE A 203 -0.12 -3.74 -7.27
N TYR A 204 -0.51 -4.91 -7.76
CA TYR A 204 -1.21 -5.11 -9.03
C TYR A 204 -2.66 -5.49 -8.76
N SER A 205 -3.56 -4.86 -9.52
CA SER A 205 -5.02 -5.15 -9.55
C SER A 205 -5.40 -6.17 -10.60
#